data_AF-A0A4Q3WDT1-F1
#
_entry.id   AF-A0A4Q3WDT1-F1
#
_cell.length_a   1.000
_cell.length_b   1.000
_cell.length_c   1.000
_cell.angle_alpha   90.00
_cell.angle_beta   90.00
_cell.angle_gamma   90.00
#
_symmetry.space_group_name_H-M   'P 1'
#
loop_
_entity.id
_entity.type
_entity.pdbx_description
1 polymer ?
#
loop_
_entity_poly.entity_id
_entity_poly.type
_entity_poly.pdbx_seq_one_letter_code
_entity_poly.pdbx_strand_id
1 'polypeptide(L)'
;MIAQILKFLQSKLAVTAVSALGSVALYSSEDDIASAAFATAVTAVVVSMIFLPTRRLAVSTYSGWAITVIIVGCSSVKAHMAGMSLHVFDILFVAADPLALSFLVQTYLSYAIGMFVFLSVAAVALLLLWRHEQPTPL
;
A
#
# COMPACT_ATOMS: atom_id res chain seq x y z
N MET A 1 -2.17 20.47 -17.69
CA MET A 1 -2.95 19.72 -16.67
C MET A 1 -2.07 18.78 -15.84
N ILE A 2 -1.43 17.76 -16.42
CA ILE A 2 -0.61 16.76 -15.66
C ILE A 2 0.46 17.41 -14.77
N ALA A 3 1.22 18.38 -15.30
CA ALA A 3 2.25 19.07 -14.52
C ALA A 3 1.70 19.87 -13.31
N GLN A 4 0.48 20.42 -13.40
CA GLN A 4 -0.16 21.12 -12.29
C GLN A 4 -0.61 20.13 -11.21
N ILE A 5 -1.13 18.96 -11.61
CA ILE A 5 -1.48 17.87 -10.70
C ILE A 5 -0.23 17.39 -9.96
N LEU A 6 0.88 17.15 -10.66
CA LEU A 6 2.13 16.72 -10.03
C LEU A 6 2.68 17.76 -9.05
N LYS A 7 2.63 19.05 -9.40
CA LYS A 7 3.01 20.13 -8.47
C LYS A 7 2.11 20.16 -7.22
N PHE A 8 0.81 19.97 -7.40
CA PHE A 8 -0.12 19.88 -6.27
C PHE A 8 0.18 18.67 -5.39
N LEU A 9 0.41 17.49 -5.97
CA LEU A 9 0.76 16.27 -5.22
C LEU A 9 2.06 16.38 -4.45
N GLN A 10 3.01 17.21 -4.91
CA GLN A 10 4.26 17.51 -4.21
C GLN A 10 4.10 18.55 -3.09
N SER A 11 2.95 19.24 -3.03
CA SER A 11 2.73 20.25 -2.00
C SER A 11 2.64 19.61 -0.61
N LYS A 12 3.17 20.31 0.40
CA LYS A 12 3.08 19.87 1.81
C LYS A 12 1.63 19.63 2.23
N LEU A 13 0.69 20.40 1.67
CA LEU A 13 -0.75 20.25 1.92
C LEU A 13 -1.29 18.92 1.38
N ALA A 14 -0.94 18.53 0.16
CA ALA A 14 -1.37 17.25 -0.38
C ALA A 14 -0.78 16.06 0.39
N VAL A 15 0.51 16.12 0.72
CA VAL A 15 1.20 15.08 1.50
C VAL A 15 0.58 14.91 2.89
N THR A 16 0.32 16.02 3.59
CA THR A 16 -0.31 15.99 4.92
C THR A 16 -1.76 15.53 4.86
N ALA A 17 -2.53 16.00 3.86
CA ALA A 17 -3.91 15.56 3.67
C ALA A 17 -4.01 14.06 3.40
N VAL A 18 -3.13 13.52 2.56
CA VAL A 18 -3.10 12.08 2.26
C VAL A 18 -2.71 11.26 3.49
N SER A 19 -1.75 11.72 4.29
CA SER A 19 -1.42 11.05 5.55
C SER A 19 -2.56 11.09 6.56
N ALA A 20 -3.27 12.22 6.68
CA ALA A 20 -4.44 12.31 7.55
C ALA A 20 -5.56 11.38 7.09
N LEU A 21 -5.88 11.38 5.79
CA LEU A 21 -6.88 10.50 5.21
C LEU A 21 -6.51 9.02 5.36
N GLY A 22 -5.24 8.68 5.15
CA GLY A 22 -4.74 7.32 5.35
C GLY A 22 -4.87 6.85 6.79
N SER A 23 -4.55 7.70 7.77
CA SER A 23 -4.72 7.36 9.19
C SER A 23 -6.19 7.19 9.58
N VAL A 24 -7.09 8.02 9.03
CA VAL A 24 -8.54 7.85 9.23
C VAL A 24 -9.02 6.55 8.59
N ALA A 25 -8.52 6.20 7.40
CA ALA A 25 -8.86 4.95 6.75
C ALA A 25 -8.39 3.72 7.56
N LEU A 26 -7.17 3.76 8.10
CA LEU A 26 -6.66 2.71 9.00
C LEU A 26 -7.50 2.57 10.26
N TYR A 27 -7.89 3.69 10.87
CA TYR A 27 -8.78 3.67 12.02
C TYR A 27 -10.11 2.99 11.68
N SER A 28 -10.69 3.31 10.51
CA SER A 28 -11.93 2.67 10.07
C SER A 28 -11.80 1.19 9.69
N SER A 29 -10.60 0.70 9.41
CA SER A 29 -10.38 -0.71 9.05
C SER A 29 -10.06 -1.60 10.25
N GLU A 30 -9.42 -1.05 11.28
CA GLU A 30 -8.96 -1.80 12.46
C GLU A 30 -10.02 -1.85 13.57
N ASP A 31 -10.98 -0.90 13.61
CA ASP A 31 -11.97 -0.71 14.69
C ASP A 31 -11.35 -0.62 16.11
N ASP A 32 -10.03 -0.45 16.22
CA ASP A 32 -9.27 -0.29 17.45
C ASP A 32 -8.23 0.84 17.30
N ILE A 33 -8.26 1.79 18.22
CA ILE A 33 -7.39 2.97 18.18
C ILE A 33 -5.92 2.61 18.41
N ALA A 34 -5.64 1.61 19.25
CA ALA A 34 -4.27 1.22 19.55
C ALA A 34 -3.61 0.54 18.34
N SER A 35 -4.35 -0.37 17.69
CA SER A 35 -3.92 -1.04 16.45
C SER A 35 -3.76 -0.05 15.30
N ALA A 36 -4.70 0.88 15.11
CA ALA A 36 -4.60 1.92 14.09
C ALA A 36 -3.42 2.89 14.33
N ALA A 37 -3.15 3.25 15.58
CA ALA A 37 -1.99 4.07 15.94
C ALA A 37 -0.68 3.34 15.68
N PHE A 38 -0.61 2.06 16.02
CA PHE A 38 0.54 1.20 15.72
C PHE A 38 0.77 1.10 14.20
N ALA A 39 -0.26 0.80 13.41
CA ALA A 39 -0.18 0.73 11.96
C ALA A 39 0.29 2.06 11.35
N THR A 40 -0.25 3.19 11.82
CA THR A 40 0.19 4.53 11.39
C THR A 40 1.66 4.78 11.72
N ALA A 41 2.13 4.38 12.90
CA ALA A 41 3.54 4.50 13.28
C ALA A 41 4.45 3.64 12.39
N VAL A 42 4.03 2.41 12.07
CA VAL A 42 4.74 1.54 11.12
C VAL A 42 4.80 2.19 9.73
N THR A 43 3.69 2.75 9.24
CA THR A 43 3.67 3.50 7.97
C THR A 43 4.67 4.67 8.01
N ALA A 44 4.72 5.42 9.11
CA ALA A 44 5.69 6.52 9.26
C ALA A 44 7.14 6.03 9.23
N VAL A 45 7.44 4.87 9.82
CA VAL A 45 8.76 4.24 9.74
C VAL A 45 9.10 3.88 8.29
N VAL A 46 8.17 3.24 7.55
CA VAL A 46 8.37 2.89 6.13
C VAL A 46 8.62 4.14 5.29
N VAL A 47 7.81 5.20 5.48
CA VAL A 47 8.01 6.49 4.80
C VAL A 47 9.39 7.05 5.11
N SER A 48 9.83 7.00 6.36
CA SER A 48 11.14 7.49 6.79
C SER A 48 12.29 6.69 6.15
N MET A 49 12.18 5.35 6.11
CA MET A 49 13.16 4.48 5.46
C MET A 49 13.31 4.76 3.96
N ILE A 50 12.22 5.13 3.27
CA ILE A 50 12.28 5.53 1.85
C ILE A 50 12.78 6.98 1.73
N PHE A 51 12.39 7.88 2.63
CA PHE A 51 12.77 9.29 2.59
C PHE A 51 14.27 9.52 2.82
N LEU A 52 14.89 8.83 3.79
CA LEU A 52 16.31 9.01 4.11
C LEU A 52 17.25 8.88 2.88
N PRO A 53 17.18 7.81 2.06
CA PRO A 53 18.02 7.67 0.88
C PRO A 53 17.55 8.51 -0.32
N THR A 54 16.24 8.72 -0.49
CA THR A 54 15.69 9.37 -1.69
C THR A 54 15.62 10.89 -1.58
N ARG A 55 15.50 11.41 -0.36
CA ARG A 55 15.24 12.81 0.00
C ARG A 55 14.03 13.41 -0.73
N ARG A 56 13.04 12.58 -1.06
CA ARG A 56 11.84 12.97 -1.83
C ARG A 56 10.61 12.74 -0.98
N LEU A 57 10.13 13.80 -0.33
CA LEU A 57 9.06 13.71 0.67
C LEU A 57 7.77 13.13 0.08
N ALA A 58 7.36 13.60 -1.09
CA ALA A 58 6.10 13.20 -1.70
C ALA A 58 6.17 11.73 -2.14
N VAL A 59 7.18 11.36 -2.94
CA VAL A 59 7.45 9.96 -3.34
C VAL A 59 7.45 9.03 -2.15
N SER A 60 8.18 9.35 -1.08
CA SER A 60 8.29 8.48 0.09
C SER A 60 6.97 8.30 0.81
N THR A 61 6.22 9.39 0.96
CA THR A 61 4.90 9.36 1.62
C THR A 61 3.91 8.52 0.82
N TYR A 62 3.78 8.76 -0.48
CA TYR A 62 2.88 7.98 -1.33
C TYR A 62 3.29 6.51 -1.43
N SER A 63 4.59 6.22 -1.46
CA SER A 63 5.10 4.85 -1.47
C SER A 63 4.77 4.11 -0.17
N GLY A 64 4.98 4.75 0.98
CA GLY A 64 4.65 4.17 2.28
C GLY A 64 3.15 3.89 2.43
N TRP A 65 2.30 4.82 1.98
CA TRP A 65 0.85 4.60 1.97
C TRP A 65 0.41 3.52 0.98
N ALA A 66 0.99 3.48 -0.22
CA ALA A 66 0.70 2.41 -1.19
C ALA A 66 1.02 1.03 -0.63
N ILE A 67 2.20 0.87 0.01
CA ILE A 67 2.59 -0.36 0.70
C ILE A 67 1.59 -0.70 1.82
N THR A 68 1.22 0.30 2.63
CA THR A 68 0.26 0.11 3.73
C THR A 68 -1.10 -0.36 3.22
N VAL A 69 -1.63 0.26 2.17
CA VAL A 69 -2.91 -0.14 1.54
C VAL A 69 -2.85 -1.57 1.01
N ILE A 70 -1.73 -1.98 0.41
CA ILE A 70 -1.55 -3.36 -0.06
C ILE A 70 -1.58 -4.33 1.12
N ILE A 71 -0.85 -4.03 2.20
CA ILE A 71 -0.80 -4.90 3.39
C ILE A 71 -2.19 -5.02 4.02
N VAL A 72 -2.87 -3.90 4.22
CA VAL A 72 -4.23 -3.88 4.80
C VAL A 72 -5.21 -4.61 3.90
N GLY A 73 -5.18 -4.38 2.58
CA GLY A 73 -6.05 -5.08 1.63
C GLY A 73 -5.82 -6.59 1.59
N CYS A 74 -4.56 -7.02 1.60
CA CYS A 74 -4.22 -8.44 1.72
C CYS A 74 -4.69 -9.03 3.05
N SER A 75 -4.52 -8.28 4.15
CA SER A 75 -4.96 -8.68 5.49
C SER A 75 -6.49 -8.79 5.58
N SER A 76 -7.23 -7.85 5.02
CA SER A 76 -8.69 -7.85 5.02
C SER A 76 -9.26 -8.99 4.18
N VAL A 77 -8.67 -9.24 3.00
CA VAL A 77 -9.02 -10.38 2.15
C VAL A 77 -8.75 -11.69 2.91
N LYS A 78 -7.58 -11.81 3.55
CA LYS A 78 -7.23 -12.97 4.38
C LYS A 78 -8.20 -13.17 5.56
N ALA A 79 -8.54 -12.10 6.27
CA ALA A 79 -9.49 -12.13 7.38
C ALA A 79 -10.89 -12.57 6.94
N HIS A 80 -11.36 -12.06 5.80
CA HIS A 80 -12.65 -12.41 5.22
C HIS A 80 -12.69 -13.86 4.71
N MET A 81 -11.60 -14.33 4.11
CA MET A 81 -11.55 -15.62 3.43
C MET A 81 -11.41 -16.82 4.36
N ALA A 82 -10.57 -16.72 5.39
CA ALA A 82 -10.05 -17.92 6.03
C ALA A 82 -10.56 -18.16 7.46
N GLY A 83 -10.95 -17.11 8.19
CA GLY A 83 -11.05 -17.19 9.66
C GLY A 83 -9.78 -17.75 10.34
N MET A 84 -8.69 -17.93 9.57
CA MET A 84 -7.45 -18.62 9.91
C MET A 84 -6.29 -17.93 9.21
N SER A 85 -5.16 -17.90 9.89
CA SER A 85 -3.98 -17.19 9.41
C SER A 85 -3.21 -18.04 8.39
N LEU A 86 -3.45 -17.91 7.08
CA LEU A 86 -2.58 -18.48 6.04
C LEU A 86 -1.12 -18.07 6.30
N HIS A 87 -0.26 -19.05 6.58
CA HIS A 87 1.18 -18.85 6.74
C HIS A 87 1.90 -19.19 5.42
N VAL A 88 3.15 -18.75 5.27
CA VAL A 88 3.97 -18.99 4.07
C VAL A 88 4.06 -20.50 3.72
N PHE A 89 3.99 -21.38 4.72
CA PHE A 89 3.98 -22.83 4.52
C PHE A 89 2.71 -23.34 3.82
N ASP A 90 1.55 -22.68 4.03
CA ASP A 90 0.30 -23.07 3.36
C ASP A 90 0.35 -22.74 1.86
N ILE A 91 1.07 -21.68 1.47
CA ILE A 91 1.23 -21.29 0.06
C ILE A 91 2.02 -22.36 -0.71
N LEU A 92 3.08 -22.91 -0.09
CA LEU A 92 3.90 -23.97 -0.69
C LEU A 92 3.11 -25.28 -0.86
N PHE A 93 2.28 -25.64 0.12
CA PHE A 93 1.41 -26.82 0.03
C PHE A 93 0.25 -26.64 -0.95
N VAL A 94 -0.36 -25.46 -0.99
CA VAL A 94 -1.44 -25.12 -1.96
C VAL A 94 -0.92 -25.04 -3.39
N ALA A 95 0.32 -24.58 -3.60
CA ALA A 95 0.90 -24.51 -4.94
C ALA A 95 1.30 -25.89 -5.49
N ALA A 96 1.58 -26.86 -4.61
CA ALA A 96 1.95 -28.22 -5.00
C ALA A 96 0.74 -29.10 -5.34
N ASP A 97 -0.46 -28.75 -4.86
CA ASP A 97 -1.71 -29.44 -5.19
C ASP A 97 -2.45 -28.71 -6.34
N PRO A 98 -2.51 -29.31 -7.54
CA PRO A 98 -3.19 -28.69 -8.68
C PRO A 98 -4.69 -28.45 -8.44
N LEU A 99 -5.35 -29.20 -7.55
CA LEU A 99 -6.74 -28.95 -7.18
C LEU A 99 -6.85 -27.69 -6.31
N ALA A 100 -5.99 -27.55 -5.31
CA ALA A 100 -5.93 -26.35 -4.46
C ALA A 100 -5.58 -25.10 -5.27
N LEU A 101 -4.67 -25.23 -6.24
CA LEU A 101 -4.31 -24.14 -7.15
C LEU A 101 -5.48 -23.76 -8.09
N SER A 102 -6.19 -24.75 -8.63
CA SER A 102 -7.38 -24.49 -9.45
C SER A 102 -8.49 -23.78 -8.67
N PHE A 103 -8.71 -24.17 -7.41
CA PHE A 103 -9.63 -23.51 -6.50
C PHE A 103 -9.19 -22.08 -6.20
N LEU A 104 -7.90 -21.86 -5.96
CA LEU A 104 -7.35 -20.53 -5.69
C LEU A 104 -7.54 -19.59 -6.89
N VAL A 105 -7.26 -20.08 -8.10
CA VAL A 105 -7.43 -19.29 -9.32
C VAL A 105 -8.92 -19.02 -9.58
N GLN A 106 -9.78 -20.04 -9.58
CA GLN A 106 -11.20 -19.83 -9.88
C GLN A 106 -11.90 -18.91 -8.87
N THR A 107 -11.52 -19.00 -7.60
CA THR A 107 -12.16 -18.24 -6.52
C THR A 107 -11.57 -16.83 -6.38
N TYR A 108 -10.26 -16.66 -6.63
CA TYR A 108 -9.55 -15.42 -6.26
C TYR A 108 -8.89 -14.68 -7.42
N LEU A 109 -9.01 -15.15 -8.66
CA LEU A 109 -8.45 -14.46 -9.82
C LEU A 109 -8.98 -13.03 -9.96
N SER A 110 -10.24 -12.76 -9.61
CA SER A 110 -10.82 -11.41 -9.63
C SER A 110 -10.10 -10.45 -8.68
N TYR A 111 -9.80 -10.88 -7.46
CA TYR A 111 -9.01 -10.10 -6.49
C TYR A 111 -7.56 -9.90 -6.96
N ALA A 112 -6.96 -10.95 -7.54
CA ALA A 112 -5.60 -10.87 -8.09
C ALA A 112 -5.52 -9.84 -9.24
N ILE A 113 -6.48 -9.86 -10.16
CA ILE A 113 -6.56 -8.87 -11.27
C ILE A 113 -6.68 -7.46 -10.71
N GLY A 114 -7.59 -7.23 -9.75
CA GLY A 114 -7.76 -5.93 -9.11
C GLY A 114 -6.46 -5.43 -8.47
N MET A 115 -5.74 -6.31 -7.77
CA MET A 115 -4.45 -6.00 -7.16
C MET A 115 -3.38 -5.66 -8.21
N PHE A 116 -3.28 -6.43 -9.30
CA PHE A 116 -2.32 -6.13 -10.38
C PHE A 116 -2.60 -4.81 -11.09
N VAL A 117 -3.87 -4.48 -11.32
CA VAL A 117 -4.29 -3.19 -11.90
C VAL A 117 -3.90 -2.05 -10.95
N PHE A 118 -4.23 -2.18 -9.66
CA PHE A 118 -3.87 -1.19 -8.64
C PHE A 118 -2.36 -0.97 -8.57
N LEU A 119 -1.57 -2.06 -8.51
CA LEU A 119 -0.11 -2.01 -8.48
C LEU A 119 0.47 -1.32 -9.72
N SER A 120 -0.07 -1.61 -10.89
CA SER A 120 0.38 -1.02 -12.15
C SER A 120 0.10 0.49 -12.18
N VAL A 121 -1.10 0.92 -11.75
CA VAL A 121 -1.48 2.33 -11.66
C VAL A 121 -0.61 3.05 -10.63
N ALA A 122 -0.42 2.46 -9.45
CA ALA A 122 0.43 3.02 -8.39
C ALA A 122 1.89 3.16 -8.86
N ALA A 123 2.44 2.14 -9.51
CA ALA A 123 3.79 2.16 -10.05
C ALA A 123 3.97 3.27 -11.10
N VAL A 124 3.04 3.40 -12.05
CA VAL A 124 3.08 4.47 -13.06
C VAL A 124 3.00 5.85 -12.40
N ALA A 125 2.08 6.04 -11.45
CA ALA A 125 1.94 7.32 -10.74
C ALA A 125 3.20 7.69 -9.95
N LEU A 126 3.78 6.73 -9.21
CA LEU A 126 5.02 6.92 -8.45
C LEU A 126 6.21 7.18 -9.37
N LEU A 127 6.31 6.52 -10.52
CA LEU A 127 7.36 6.76 -11.52
C LEU A 127 7.27 8.18 -12.11
N LEU A 128 6.06 8.64 -12.42
CA LEU A 128 5.84 10.01 -12.89
C LEU A 128 6.22 11.03 -11.82
N LEU A 129 5.85 10.77 -10.57
CA LEU A 129 6.20 11.63 -9.45
C LEU A 129 7.71 11.65 -9.20
N TRP A 130 8.36 10.49 -9.24
CA TRP A 130 9.82 10.35 -9.10
C TRP A 130 10.57 11.17 -10.15
N ARG A 131 10.12 11.13 -11.41
CA ARG A 131 10.76 11.90 -12.48
C ARG A 131 10.64 13.42 -12.30
N HIS A 132 9.60 13.88 -11.60
CA HIS A 132 9.28 15.30 -11.48
C HIS A 132 9.63 15.94 -10.14
N GLU A 133 9.63 15.18 -9.05
CA GLU A 133 10.03 15.68 -7.74
C GLU A 133 11.54 15.94 -7.71
N GLN A 134 11.98 16.96 -6.99
CA GLN A 134 13.40 17.19 -6.72
C GLN A 134 13.73 16.80 -5.28
N PRO A 135 14.93 16.25 -5.01
CA PRO A 135 15.38 15.99 -3.66
C PRO A 135 15.37 17.26 -2.80
N THR A 136 14.84 17.19 -1.58
CA THR A 136 14.91 18.29 -0.61
C THR A 136 16.33 18.44 -0.05
N PRO A 137 16.88 19.65 0.03
CA PRO A 137 18.14 19.91 0.72
C PRO A 137 17.97 19.71 2.25
N LEU A 138 19.04 19.27 2.91
CA LEU A 138 19.12 19.12 4.36
C LEU A 138 19.48 20.44 5.03
#